data_AF-A0A7D7QFA3-F1
#
_entry.id   AF-A0A7D7QFA3-F1
#
_cell.length_a   1.000
_cell.length_b   1.000
_cell.length_c   1.000
_cell.angle_alpha   90.00
_cell.angle_beta   90.00
_cell.angle_gamma   90.00
#
_symmetry.space_group_name_H-M   'P 1'
#
loop_
_entity.id
_entity.type
_entity.pdbx_description
1 polymer ?
#
loop_
_entity_poly.entity_id
_entity_poly.type
_entity_poly.pdbx_seq_one_letter_code
_entity_poly.pdbx_strand_id
1 'polypeptide(L)'
;MKKTTDAGNGQGTRKVEAKSSAAEGLKELFIDGLKDIVYAERALLKALPKMMNNASEPKLKAAIEDHIAVTEGQVQRLEQVFEILGESNRGKKCEAIEGLIKEGESIMEETEVGPVRDAGIIAASQKIEHYEIASYGTLAAFANTLGETEIVALLEATLAEEKEADALLTESAYNSINFEAAEEDEN
;
A
#
# COMPACT_ATOMS: atom_id res chain seq x y z
N MET A 1 27.68 65.97 15.38
CA MET A 1 28.02 64.54 15.27
C MET A 1 26.91 63.72 15.91
N LYS A 2 26.06 63.05 15.12
CA LYS A 2 25.10 62.03 15.58
C LYS A 2 25.35 60.76 14.76
N LYS A 3 25.82 59.70 15.40
CA LYS A 3 25.84 58.30 14.93
C LYS A 3 24.88 57.55 15.86
N THR A 4 23.70 57.14 15.39
CA THR A 4 23.38 55.81 14.82
C THR A 4 23.69 54.65 15.76
N THR A 5 22.66 53.95 16.22
CA THR A 5 22.30 52.59 15.74
C THR A 5 21.04 52.12 16.46
N ASP A 6 19.98 51.86 15.69
CA ASP A 6 18.81 51.10 16.13
C ASP A 6 18.95 49.70 15.53
N ALA A 7 18.80 48.68 16.38
CA ALA A 7 19.08 47.29 16.06
C ALA A 7 17.81 46.63 15.53
N GLY A 8 17.91 46.06 14.34
CA GLY A 8 16.85 45.30 13.73
C GLY A 8 16.56 43.98 14.44
N ASN A 9 15.30 43.56 14.39
CA ASN A 9 14.94 42.15 14.33
C ASN A 9 13.59 42.01 13.59
N GLY A 10 13.63 42.08 12.27
CA GLY A 10 12.50 41.76 11.42
C GLY A 10 12.42 40.25 11.25
N GLN A 11 11.48 39.61 11.96
CA GLN A 11 11.06 38.25 11.69
C GLN A 11 10.62 38.14 10.23
N GLY A 12 11.43 37.47 9.41
CA GLY A 12 11.05 37.11 8.05
C GLY A 12 9.90 36.11 8.10
N THR A 13 8.69 36.62 7.91
CA THR A 13 7.54 35.81 7.55
C THR A 13 7.89 35.10 6.24
N ARG A 14 8.14 33.79 6.30
CA ARG A 14 8.24 32.96 5.10
C ARG A 14 6.87 33.03 4.43
N LYS A 15 6.79 33.86 3.39
CA LYS A 15 5.62 33.99 2.53
C LYS A 15 5.41 32.62 1.90
N VAL A 16 4.37 31.91 2.30
CA VAL A 16 3.95 30.70 1.60
C VAL A 16 3.49 31.20 0.24
N GLU A 17 4.25 30.89 -0.80
CA GLU A 17 3.85 31.22 -2.17
C GLU A 17 2.51 30.52 -2.44
N ALA A 18 1.56 31.27 -3.00
CA ALA A 18 0.27 30.74 -3.37
C ALA A 18 0.51 29.58 -4.34
N LYS A 19 0.03 28.38 -3.98
CA LYS A 19 0.09 27.22 -4.88
C LYS A 19 -0.45 27.65 -6.24
N SER A 20 0.30 27.27 -7.25
CA SER A 20 -0.07 27.36 -8.65
C SER A 20 -1.41 26.60 -8.87
N SER A 21 -1.98 26.66 -10.07
CA SER A 21 -3.35 26.21 -10.39
C SER A 21 -3.79 24.88 -9.73
N ALA A 22 -5.10 24.68 -9.56
CA ALA A 22 -5.64 23.44 -8.99
C ALA A 22 -5.11 22.15 -9.66
N ALA A 23 -4.79 22.22 -10.95
CA ALA A 23 -4.18 21.12 -11.70
C ALA A 23 -2.74 20.81 -11.22
N GLU A 24 -1.93 21.81 -10.94
CA GLU A 24 -0.57 21.60 -10.41
C GLU A 24 -0.63 21.06 -8.97
N GLY A 25 -1.56 21.56 -8.15
CA GLY A 25 -1.79 21.00 -6.81
C GLY A 25 -2.25 19.53 -6.85
N LEU A 26 -3.07 19.16 -7.82
CA LEU A 26 -3.46 17.77 -8.05
C LEU A 26 -2.29 16.91 -8.54
N LYS A 27 -1.44 17.44 -9.43
CA LYS A 27 -0.24 16.75 -9.91
C LYS A 27 0.76 16.49 -8.78
N GLU A 28 0.98 17.45 -7.88
CA GLU A 28 1.79 17.25 -6.67
C GLU A 28 1.22 16.12 -5.80
N LEU A 29 -0.09 16.15 -5.53
CA LEU A 29 -0.75 15.12 -4.72
C LEU A 29 -0.69 13.74 -5.38
N PHE A 30 -0.84 13.67 -6.69
CA PHE A 30 -0.73 12.44 -7.48
C PHE A 30 0.67 11.84 -7.38
N ILE A 31 1.72 12.64 -7.58
CA ILE A 31 3.12 12.19 -7.49
C ILE A 31 3.45 11.74 -6.07
N ASP A 32 2.98 12.47 -5.05
CA ASP A 32 3.18 12.08 -3.65
C ASP A 32 2.49 10.73 -3.35
N GLY A 33 1.25 10.53 -3.83
CA GLY A 33 0.55 9.25 -3.69
C GLY A 33 1.24 8.09 -4.41
N LEU A 34 1.80 8.32 -5.60
CA LEU A 34 2.62 7.32 -6.31
C LEU A 34 3.88 6.95 -5.51
N LYS A 35 4.51 7.91 -4.84
CA LYS A 35 5.69 7.64 -3.99
C LYS A 35 5.33 6.84 -2.74
N ASP A 36 4.13 7.08 -2.18
CA ASP A 36 3.63 6.33 -1.04
C ASP A 36 3.32 4.87 -1.44
N ILE A 37 2.66 4.62 -2.58
CA ILE A 37 2.35 3.26 -3.02
C ILE A 37 3.61 2.48 -3.45
N VAL A 38 4.58 3.12 -4.12
CA VAL A 38 5.89 2.47 -4.40
C VAL A 38 6.59 2.00 -3.13
N TYR A 39 6.46 2.75 -2.03
CA TYR A 39 7.00 2.30 -0.75
C TYR A 39 6.22 1.10 -0.20
N ALA A 40 4.89 1.14 -0.28
CA ALA A 40 4.02 0.06 0.17
C ALA A 40 4.36 -1.27 -0.50
N GLU A 41 4.39 -1.31 -1.82
CA GLU A 41 4.73 -2.49 -2.61
C GLU A 41 6.08 -3.09 -2.20
N ARG A 42 7.11 -2.23 -2.09
CA ARG A 42 8.46 -2.64 -1.70
C ARG A 42 8.55 -3.09 -0.23
N ALA A 43 7.68 -2.59 0.64
CA ALA A 43 7.57 -3.04 2.02
C ALA A 43 6.87 -4.41 2.08
N LEU A 44 5.81 -4.61 1.27
CA LEU A 44 5.09 -5.86 1.17
C LEU A 44 5.95 -6.99 0.63
N LEU A 45 6.77 -6.77 -0.40
CA LEU A 45 7.73 -7.78 -0.88
C LEU A 45 8.68 -8.29 0.22
N LYS A 46 8.91 -7.52 1.28
CA LYS A 46 9.71 -7.95 2.44
C LYS A 46 8.87 -8.69 3.48
N ALA A 47 7.60 -8.32 3.63
CA ALA A 47 6.68 -8.87 4.62
C ALA A 47 6.03 -10.19 4.18
N LEU A 48 5.64 -10.30 2.91
CA LEU A 48 4.93 -11.46 2.35
C LEU A 48 5.66 -12.79 2.57
N PRO A 49 7.00 -12.90 2.38
CA PRO A 49 7.70 -14.15 2.68
C PRO A 49 7.60 -14.57 4.15
N LYS A 50 7.53 -13.62 5.09
CA LYS A 50 7.34 -13.90 6.52
C LYS A 50 5.93 -14.43 6.78
N MET A 51 4.91 -13.82 6.17
CA MET A 51 3.52 -14.28 6.26
C MET A 51 3.35 -15.70 5.69
N MET A 52 3.86 -15.96 4.49
CA MET A 52 3.83 -17.28 3.85
C MET A 52 4.48 -18.36 4.73
N ASN A 53 5.65 -18.07 5.32
CA ASN A 53 6.37 -19.02 6.17
C ASN A 53 5.65 -19.32 7.49
N ASN A 54 4.78 -18.42 7.96
CA ASN A 54 4.02 -18.59 9.20
C ASN A 54 2.61 -19.14 8.98
N ALA A 55 2.14 -19.21 7.74
CA ALA A 55 0.91 -19.90 7.38
C ALA A 55 1.06 -21.42 7.56
N SER A 56 -0.04 -22.12 7.81
CA SER A 56 -0.09 -23.59 7.90
C SER A 56 -0.77 -24.21 6.68
N GLU A 57 -1.82 -23.58 6.18
CA GLU A 57 -2.65 -24.07 5.07
C GLU A 57 -1.92 -23.95 3.71
N PRO A 58 -1.75 -25.07 2.97
CA PRO A 58 -1.06 -25.05 1.67
C PRO A 58 -1.67 -24.09 0.65
N LYS A 59 -3.01 -23.94 0.62
CA LYS A 59 -3.67 -23.00 -0.29
C LYS A 59 -3.32 -21.55 0.04
N LEU A 60 -3.28 -21.19 1.33
CA LEU A 60 -2.89 -19.85 1.75
C LEU A 60 -1.44 -19.54 1.38
N LYS A 61 -0.53 -20.51 1.54
CA LYS A 61 0.87 -20.35 1.11
C LYS A 61 0.99 -20.08 -0.37
N ALA A 62 0.29 -20.88 -1.19
CA ALA A 62 0.28 -20.70 -2.64
C ALA A 62 -0.29 -19.33 -3.04
N ALA A 63 -1.39 -18.89 -2.41
CA ALA A 63 -1.95 -17.57 -2.66
C ALA A 63 -0.97 -16.43 -2.34
N ILE A 64 -0.23 -16.53 -1.22
CA ILE A 64 0.80 -15.53 -0.88
C ILE A 64 2.00 -15.60 -1.82
N GLU A 65 2.42 -16.80 -2.24
CA GLU A 65 3.52 -16.98 -3.22
C GLU A 65 3.17 -16.36 -4.57
N ASP A 66 1.96 -16.62 -5.07
CA ASP A 66 1.45 -16.03 -6.31
C ASP A 66 1.37 -14.49 -6.18
N HIS A 67 0.88 -13.99 -5.04
CA HIS A 67 0.78 -12.56 -4.80
C HIS A 67 2.16 -11.89 -4.75
N ILE A 68 3.20 -12.53 -4.19
CA ILE A 68 4.58 -12.00 -4.26
C ILE A 68 5.00 -11.73 -5.71
N ALA A 69 4.73 -12.67 -6.63
CA ALA A 69 5.08 -12.51 -8.04
C ALA A 69 4.27 -11.38 -8.70
N VAL A 70 2.99 -11.24 -8.33
CA VAL A 70 2.13 -10.14 -8.76
C VAL A 70 2.68 -8.79 -8.27
N THR A 71 3.01 -8.66 -6.98
CA THR A 71 3.62 -7.47 -6.37
C THR A 71 4.95 -7.09 -7.02
N GLU A 72 5.79 -8.06 -7.41
CA GLU A 72 7.01 -7.77 -8.17
C GLU A 72 6.71 -7.12 -9.53
N GLY A 73 5.66 -7.59 -10.21
CA GLY A 73 5.16 -7.00 -11.46
C GLY A 73 4.59 -5.60 -11.26
N GLN A 74 3.87 -5.37 -10.15
CA GLN A 74 3.31 -4.07 -9.79
C GLN A 74 4.40 -3.04 -9.50
N VAL A 75 5.48 -3.43 -8.82
CA VAL A 75 6.66 -2.56 -8.65
C VAL A 75 7.22 -2.16 -10.01
N GLN A 76 7.44 -3.10 -10.93
CA GLN A 76 7.95 -2.78 -12.28
C GLN A 76 7.01 -1.84 -13.03
N ARG A 77 5.70 -2.03 -12.88
CA ARG A 77 4.68 -1.17 -13.48
C ARG A 77 4.73 0.25 -12.93
N LEU A 78 4.93 0.41 -11.62
CA LEU A 78 5.14 1.74 -11.02
C LEU A 78 6.45 2.37 -11.50
N GLU A 79 7.51 1.60 -11.71
CA GLU A 79 8.76 2.11 -12.29
C GLU A 79 8.52 2.70 -13.69
N GLN A 80 7.76 2.00 -14.54
CA GLN A 80 7.30 2.52 -15.83
C GLN A 80 6.48 3.82 -15.68
N VAL A 81 5.56 3.90 -14.70
CA VAL A 81 4.78 5.11 -14.44
C VAL A 81 5.70 6.30 -14.11
N PHE A 82 6.72 6.10 -13.27
CA PHE A 82 7.69 7.14 -12.92
C PHE A 82 8.56 7.55 -14.12
N GLU A 83 8.94 6.61 -14.98
CA GLU A 83 9.65 6.89 -16.23
C GLU A 83 8.83 7.78 -17.17
N ILE A 84 7.54 7.48 -17.36
CA ILE A 84 6.62 8.29 -18.18
C ILE A 84 6.52 9.72 -17.61
N LEU A 85 6.43 9.86 -16.29
CA LEU A 85 6.34 11.17 -15.62
C LEU A 85 7.66 11.95 -15.64
N GLY A 86 8.79 11.30 -15.92
CA GLY A 86 10.12 11.90 -15.77
C GLY A 86 10.49 12.19 -14.32
N GLU A 87 9.92 11.44 -13.38
CA GLU A 87 10.06 11.61 -11.93
C GLU A 87 10.86 10.47 -11.29
N SER A 88 11.44 10.70 -10.12
CA SER A 88 12.13 9.64 -9.38
C SER A 88 11.14 8.71 -8.68
N ASN A 89 11.25 7.40 -8.95
CA ASN A 89 10.56 6.32 -8.25
C ASN A 89 11.07 6.07 -6.80
N ARG A 90 11.79 7.04 -6.21
CA ARG A 90 12.23 6.92 -4.83
C ARG A 90 11.01 7.07 -3.93
N GLY A 91 10.51 5.94 -3.48
CA GLY A 91 9.36 5.86 -2.59
C GLY A 91 9.56 6.71 -1.33
N LYS A 92 8.43 7.13 -0.76
CA LYS A 92 8.37 7.87 0.50
C LYS A 92 7.76 6.95 1.54
N LYS A 93 8.34 6.94 2.74
CA LYS A 93 7.83 6.09 3.82
C LYS A 93 6.34 6.31 4.03
N CYS A 94 5.56 5.23 3.86
CA CYS A 94 4.13 5.21 4.10
C CYS A 94 3.86 4.61 5.48
N GLU A 95 3.38 5.42 6.43
CA GLU A 95 3.07 4.91 7.78
C GLU A 95 1.82 4.02 7.80
N ALA A 96 0.92 4.14 6.82
CA ALA A 96 -0.30 3.33 6.74
C ALA A 96 0.04 1.85 6.51
N ILE A 97 0.81 1.57 5.45
CA ILE A 97 1.21 0.19 5.13
C ILE A 97 2.13 -0.41 6.21
N GLU A 98 2.99 0.39 6.83
CA GLU A 98 3.79 -0.05 7.97
C GLU A 98 2.92 -0.49 9.15
N GLY A 99 1.82 0.23 9.40
CA GLY A 99 0.85 -0.14 10.41
C GLY A 99 0.16 -1.48 10.10
N LEU A 100 -0.28 -1.66 8.86
CA LEU A 100 -0.95 -2.88 8.41
C LEU A 100 -0.02 -4.10 8.42
N ILE A 101 1.23 -3.93 7.96
CA ILE A 101 2.25 -4.98 8.03
C ILE A 101 2.49 -5.37 9.49
N LYS A 102 2.66 -4.39 10.40
CA LYS A 102 2.84 -4.66 11.83
C LYS A 102 1.66 -5.39 12.45
N GLU A 103 0.44 -5.06 12.03
CA GLU A 103 -0.75 -5.79 12.49
C GLU A 103 -0.66 -7.28 12.12
N GLY A 104 -0.29 -7.59 10.88
CA GLY A 104 -0.05 -8.98 10.46
C GLY A 104 1.10 -9.64 11.23
N GLU A 105 2.17 -8.90 11.53
CA GLU A 105 3.27 -9.39 12.36
C GLU A 105 2.85 -9.71 13.79
N SER A 106 2.09 -8.83 14.44
CA SER A 106 1.57 -9.05 15.79
C SER A 106 0.66 -10.28 15.84
N ILE A 107 -0.21 -10.48 14.85
CA ILE A 107 -1.05 -11.67 14.75
C ILE A 107 -0.20 -12.95 14.72
N MET A 108 0.89 -12.97 13.94
CA MET A 108 1.79 -14.13 13.87
C MET A 108 2.55 -14.37 15.18
N GLU A 109 2.83 -13.33 15.96
CA GLU A 109 3.50 -13.42 17.26
C GLU A 109 2.56 -13.85 18.40
N GLU A 110 1.27 -13.47 18.32
CA GLU A 110 0.27 -13.70 19.37
C GLU A 110 -0.51 -15.02 19.21
N THR A 111 -0.37 -15.70 18.07
CA THR A 111 -1.09 -16.95 17.76
C THR A 111 -0.12 -18.09 17.51
N GLU A 112 -0.52 -19.33 17.75
CA GLU A 112 0.26 -20.53 17.36
C GLU A 112 0.03 -20.88 15.88
N VAL A 113 0.98 -21.56 15.24
CA VAL A 113 0.82 -22.05 13.85
C VAL A 113 -0.42 -22.95 13.77
N GLY A 114 -1.37 -22.60 12.91
CA GLY A 114 -2.60 -23.37 12.73
C GLY A 114 -3.75 -22.52 12.19
N PRO A 115 -4.99 -23.05 12.22
CA PRO A 115 -6.15 -22.42 11.59
C PRO A 115 -6.44 -20.99 12.07
N VAL A 116 -6.27 -20.71 13.37
CA VAL A 116 -6.48 -19.37 13.94
C VAL A 116 -5.46 -18.37 13.41
N ARG A 117 -4.19 -18.76 13.31
CA ARG A 117 -3.15 -17.90 12.71
C ARG A 117 -3.42 -17.67 11.23
N ASP A 118 -3.82 -18.71 10.49
CA ASP A 118 -4.11 -18.59 9.06
C ASP A 118 -5.29 -17.64 8.82
N ALA A 119 -6.36 -17.72 9.63
CA ALA A 119 -7.45 -16.76 9.58
C ALA A 119 -6.99 -15.33 9.87
N GLY A 120 -6.07 -15.17 10.84
CA GLY A 120 -5.46 -13.88 11.16
C GLY A 120 -4.58 -13.33 10.03
N ILE A 121 -3.76 -14.18 9.39
CA ILE A 121 -2.94 -13.81 8.23
C ILE A 121 -3.85 -13.36 7.09
N ILE A 122 -4.90 -14.12 6.77
CA ILE A 122 -5.87 -13.74 5.73
C ILE A 122 -6.52 -12.39 6.06
N ALA A 123 -6.97 -12.18 7.30
CA ALA A 123 -7.58 -10.92 7.71
C ALA A 123 -6.61 -9.72 7.59
N ALA A 124 -5.32 -9.91 7.92
CA ALA A 124 -4.31 -8.87 7.75
C ALA A 124 -4.02 -8.59 6.26
N SER A 125 -3.87 -9.63 5.45
CA SER A 125 -3.67 -9.53 4.00
C SER A 125 -4.83 -8.79 3.34
N GLN A 126 -6.09 -9.12 3.64
CA GLN A 126 -7.24 -8.40 3.06
C GLN A 126 -7.25 -6.91 3.43
N LYS A 127 -6.85 -6.53 4.65
CA LYS A 127 -6.74 -5.10 5.01
C LYS A 127 -5.70 -4.38 4.18
N ILE A 128 -4.60 -5.06 3.83
CA ILE A 128 -3.58 -4.56 2.92
C ILE A 128 -4.18 -4.41 1.51
N GLU A 129 -4.81 -5.44 0.96
CA GLU A 129 -5.45 -5.36 -0.36
C GLU A 129 -6.45 -4.20 -0.44
N HIS A 130 -7.27 -4.02 0.59
CA HIS A 130 -8.24 -2.92 0.64
C HIS A 130 -7.58 -1.54 0.68
N TYR A 131 -6.41 -1.40 1.33
CA TYR A 131 -5.61 -0.18 1.28
C TYR A 131 -5.09 0.08 -0.14
N GLU A 132 -4.63 -0.96 -0.84
CA GLU A 132 -4.08 -0.85 -2.20
C GLU A 132 -5.18 -0.59 -3.22
N ILE A 133 -6.33 -1.27 -3.14
CA ILE A 133 -7.52 -1.01 -3.94
C ILE A 133 -7.96 0.46 -3.82
N ALA A 134 -8.00 1.00 -2.61
CA ALA A 134 -8.35 2.40 -2.38
C ALA A 134 -7.30 3.36 -2.96
N SER A 135 -6.02 3.02 -2.81
CA SER A 135 -4.89 3.82 -3.29
C SER A 135 -4.84 3.85 -4.83
N TYR A 136 -4.82 2.69 -5.48
CA TYR A 136 -4.80 2.59 -6.94
C TYR A 136 -6.07 3.16 -7.59
N GLY A 137 -7.24 2.94 -7.00
CA GLY A 137 -8.49 3.57 -7.48
C GLY A 137 -8.41 5.11 -7.45
N THR A 138 -7.82 5.68 -6.40
CA THR A 138 -7.63 7.13 -6.29
C THR A 138 -6.59 7.64 -7.28
N LEU A 139 -5.46 6.94 -7.41
CA LEU A 139 -4.37 7.33 -8.31
C LEU A 139 -4.80 7.26 -9.78
N ALA A 140 -5.56 6.24 -10.19
CA ALA A 140 -6.13 6.15 -11.53
C ALA A 140 -7.09 7.31 -11.82
N ALA A 141 -7.94 7.69 -10.85
CA ALA A 141 -8.84 8.84 -11.00
C ALA A 141 -8.08 10.16 -11.14
N PHE A 142 -6.98 10.35 -10.39
CA PHE A 142 -6.11 11.52 -10.50
C PHE A 142 -5.40 11.56 -11.87
N ALA A 143 -4.81 10.44 -12.30
CA ALA A 143 -4.16 10.31 -13.60
C ALA A 143 -5.13 10.65 -14.74
N ASN A 144 -6.37 10.14 -14.68
CA ASN A 144 -7.42 10.43 -15.66
C ASN A 144 -7.77 11.93 -15.67
N THR A 145 -7.89 12.55 -14.50
CA THR A 145 -8.18 13.99 -14.37
C THR A 145 -7.05 14.86 -14.94
N LEU A 146 -5.80 14.40 -14.84
CA LEU A 146 -4.62 15.06 -15.38
C LEU A 146 -4.37 14.78 -16.87
N GLY A 147 -5.15 13.88 -17.49
CA GLY A 147 -5.01 13.50 -18.90
C GLY A 147 -3.92 12.46 -19.17
N GLU A 148 -3.41 11.79 -18.14
CA GLU A 148 -2.31 10.82 -18.21
C GLU A 148 -2.80 9.42 -18.64
N THR A 149 -3.37 9.32 -19.84
CA THR A 149 -4.11 8.12 -20.32
C THR A 149 -3.32 6.81 -20.28
N GLU A 150 -2.02 6.85 -20.59
CA GLU A 150 -1.15 5.66 -20.50
C GLU A 150 -0.98 5.20 -19.04
N ILE A 151 -0.79 6.15 -18.13
CA ILE A 151 -0.63 5.85 -16.70
C ILE A 151 -1.94 5.32 -16.10
N VAL A 152 -3.10 5.82 -16.54
CA VAL A 152 -4.40 5.26 -16.13
C VAL A 152 -4.47 3.77 -16.41
N ALA A 153 -4.12 3.35 -17.64
CA ALA A 153 -4.17 1.94 -18.02
C ALA A 153 -3.25 1.06 -17.15
N LEU A 154 -2.06 1.58 -16.81
CA LEU A 154 -1.12 0.89 -15.92
C LEU A 154 -1.70 0.75 -14.49
N LEU A 155 -2.23 1.83 -13.93
CA LEU A 155 -2.80 1.83 -12.58
C LEU A 155 -4.08 0.98 -12.48
N GLU A 156 -4.91 0.97 -13.52
CA GLU A 156 -6.10 0.12 -13.59
C GLU A 156 -5.76 -1.36 -13.71
N ALA A 157 -4.65 -1.71 -14.38
CA ALA A 157 -4.16 -3.08 -14.43
C ALA A 157 -3.75 -3.56 -13.03
N THR A 158 -2.98 -2.76 -12.27
CA THR A 158 -2.67 -3.10 -10.87
C THR A 158 -3.95 -3.21 -10.03
N LEU A 159 -4.86 -2.24 -10.14
CA LEU A 159 -6.12 -2.25 -9.39
C LEU A 159 -6.96 -3.52 -9.65
N ALA A 160 -6.90 -4.08 -10.85
CA ALA A 160 -7.58 -5.33 -11.17
C ALA A 160 -6.91 -6.53 -10.48
N GLU A 161 -5.58 -6.56 -10.45
CA GLU A 161 -4.80 -7.59 -9.75
C GLU A 161 -5.09 -7.59 -8.24
N GLU A 162 -5.13 -6.43 -7.57
CA GLU A 162 -5.44 -6.38 -6.12
C GLU A 162 -6.86 -6.85 -5.80
N LYS A 163 -7.81 -6.52 -6.67
CA LYS A 163 -9.19 -7.00 -6.51
C LYS A 163 -9.29 -8.51 -6.67
N GLU A 164 -8.49 -9.09 -7.56
CA GLU A 164 -8.40 -10.53 -7.74
C GLU A 164 -7.74 -11.19 -6.53
N ALA A 165 -6.65 -10.61 -6.01
CA ALA A 165 -5.98 -11.07 -4.79
C ALA A 165 -6.93 -11.08 -3.58
N ASP A 166 -7.68 -9.98 -3.34
CA ASP A 166 -8.68 -9.92 -2.25
C ASP A 166 -9.80 -10.96 -2.43
N ALA A 167 -10.25 -11.21 -3.66
CA ALA A 167 -11.25 -12.23 -3.94
C ALA A 167 -10.72 -13.65 -3.62
N LEU A 168 -9.48 -13.95 -3.98
CA LEU A 168 -8.82 -15.23 -3.67
C LEU A 168 -8.59 -15.41 -2.17
N LEU A 169 -8.24 -14.34 -1.46
CA LEU A 169 -8.13 -14.35 0.00
C LEU A 169 -9.48 -14.59 0.67
N THR A 170 -10.55 -13.98 0.15
CA THR A 170 -11.93 -14.22 0.61
C THR A 170 -12.32 -15.69 0.44
N GLU A 171 -12.02 -16.30 -0.70
CA GLU A 171 -12.25 -17.74 -0.92
C GLU A 171 -11.43 -18.60 0.05
N SER A 172 -10.18 -18.22 0.30
CA SER A 172 -9.30 -18.90 1.25
C SER A 172 -9.84 -18.79 2.69
N ALA A 173 -10.39 -17.64 3.10
CA ALA A 173 -11.00 -17.45 4.41
C ALA A 173 -12.14 -18.45 4.67
N TYR A 174 -13.03 -18.65 3.70
CA TYR A 174 -14.13 -19.63 3.83
C TYR A 174 -13.62 -21.07 3.99
N ASN A 175 -12.49 -21.40 3.39
CA ASN A 175 -11.89 -22.74 3.49
C ASN A 175 -11.07 -22.93 4.77
N SER A 176 -10.38 -21.89 5.26
CA SER A 176 -9.56 -21.94 6.48
C SER A 176 -10.38 -21.85 7.75
N ILE A 177 -11.52 -21.15 7.73
CA ILE A 177 -12.49 -21.07 8.85
C ILE A 177 -13.44 -22.27 8.81
N ASN A 178 -13.04 -23.39 8.20
CA ASN A 178 -13.90 -24.56 8.11
C ASN A 178 -14.35 -24.98 9.52
N PHE A 179 -15.67 -25.08 9.64
CA PHE A 179 -16.49 -25.05 10.85
C PHE A 179 -16.27 -26.19 11.86
N GLU A 180 -15.24 -27.03 11.70
CA GLU A 180 -14.88 -28.05 12.69
C GLU A 180 -14.44 -27.41 14.02
N ALA A 181 -13.88 -26.20 13.99
CA ALA A 181 -13.61 -25.42 15.20
C ALA A 181 -14.86 -25.03 15.99
N ALA A 182 -16.05 -25.04 15.36
CA ALA A 182 -17.32 -24.76 16.03
C ALA A 182 -18.00 -26.02 16.59
N GLU A 183 -17.52 -27.22 16.27
CA GLU A 183 -18.10 -28.48 16.76
C GLU A 183 -17.35 -29.10 17.96
N GLU A 184 -16.17 -28.60 18.34
CA GLU A 184 -15.39 -29.14 19.47
C GLU A 184 -15.90 -28.74 20.88
N ASP A 185 -16.91 -27.86 20.99
CA ASP A 185 -17.47 -27.41 22.28
C ASP A 185 -18.73 -28.19 22.74
N GLU A 186 -19.15 -29.26 22.04
CA GLU A 186 -20.37 -30.03 22.39
C GLU A 186 -20.14 -31.49 22.90
N ASN A 187 -18.94 -31.89 23.35
CA ASN A 187 -18.74 -33.23 23.96
C ASN A 187 -18.12 -33.23 25.36
#